data_AF-A0A9D9C7H4-F1
#
_entry.id   AF-A0A9D9C7H4-F1
#
_cell.length_a   1.000
_cell.length_b   1.000
_cell.length_c   1.000
_cell.angle_alpha   90.00
_cell.angle_beta   90.00
_cell.angle_gamma   90.00
#
_symmetry.space_group_name_H-M   'P 1'
#
loop_
_entity.id
_entity.type
_entity.pdbx_description
1 polymer ?
#
loop_
_entity_poly.entity_id
_entity_poly.type
_entity_poly.pdbx_seq_one_letter_code
_entity_poly.pdbx_strand_id
1 'polypeptide(L)'
;TESSIVWVYNFASAYSKTDRLYIPFVVDEQISSSDGYRDNAAHTNAAIIDYLNDPLNTAGPTGIILADYVGVNASNGYNTRGQELVDAVIANNFRYLKDMYQVVESDATYRKPLDMSARIASPSFNSNLRQGWEGDQFGVTNPKENAEHLDCNFNTYQTITGLPNGVYAVGCKAFYRAGNAQESNNHFRAKDRALRNACLYTTVGSETLTFPIVSPFSKSVTKAKGVGLEISAKQGTASYFIPDDMVAAEYYMHALDAYDNVIFAAVNDSTLTFGVRKDKSAGTDWCVFDDFTLTYYGDQPTAYKQWLTEMRKKKLSYTSVTVSKNYLDTYNNAFTATATNRDEAIAAMRAIDAAWEEIALNAELWAEYKQVGKEAEAMLNSDLYSEEAKSFLRTYYQSAYLANTASLALTNEELPEAIAELREYMDLVNTGEWTGISSVPSDNAQCSMFNVQYSVDGKKVSTMQQPGLYIIRSSNGTVRKILR
;
A
#
# COMPACT_ATOMS: atom_id res chain seq x y z
N THR A 1 28.44 -23.46 -8.38
CA THR A 1 28.69 -24.47 -9.42
C THR A 1 28.49 -23.79 -10.75
N GLU A 2 29.52 -23.70 -11.58
CA GLU A 2 29.41 -23.07 -12.91
C GLU A 2 28.36 -23.84 -13.72
N SER A 3 27.29 -23.16 -14.12
CA SER A 3 26.31 -23.69 -15.05
C SER A 3 26.96 -23.81 -16.42
N SER A 4 27.31 -25.01 -16.85
CA SER A 4 27.78 -25.24 -18.22
C SER A 4 26.60 -25.02 -19.18
N ILE A 5 26.67 -23.96 -19.99
CA ILE A 5 25.74 -23.73 -21.09
C ILE A 5 26.02 -24.78 -22.16
N VAL A 6 25.04 -25.64 -22.44
CA VAL A 6 25.14 -26.66 -23.50
C VAL A 6 24.44 -26.12 -24.75
N TRP A 7 25.21 -25.98 -25.82
CA TRP A 7 24.68 -25.64 -27.15
C TRP A 7 24.49 -26.92 -27.97
N VAL A 8 23.30 -27.09 -28.54
CA VAL A 8 22.97 -28.20 -29.44
C VAL A 8 22.66 -27.64 -30.82
N TYR A 9 23.36 -28.13 -31.84
CA TYR A 9 23.18 -27.77 -33.24
C TYR A 9 22.74 -29.00 -34.01
N ASN A 10 21.53 -28.98 -34.56
CA ASN A 10 20.91 -30.06 -35.31
C ASN A 10 20.86 -29.71 -36.80
N PHE A 11 21.72 -30.35 -37.59
CA PHE A 11 21.75 -30.16 -39.04
C PHE A 11 20.75 -31.10 -39.72
N ALA A 12 19.63 -30.54 -40.18
CA ALA A 12 18.62 -31.20 -41.01
C ALA A 12 18.86 -30.98 -42.52
N SER A 13 19.75 -30.04 -42.84
CA SER A 13 20.24 -29.79 -44.19
C SER A 13 21.17 -30.90 -44.66
N ALA A 14 20.93 -31.38 -45.88
CA ALA A 14 21.71 -32.37 -46.60
C ALA A 14 21.32 -32.38 -48.08
N TYR A 15 22.06 -33.10 -48.91
CA TYR A 15 21.70 -33.34 -50.31
C TYR A 15 21.30 -34.81 -50.49
N SER A 16 20.12 -35.07 -51.08
CA SER A 16 19.64 -36.43 -51.35
C SER A 16 19.84 -36.86 -52.81
N LYS A 17 20.14 -35.91 -53.71
CA LYS A 17 20.38 -36.14 -55.14
C LYS A 17 21.59 -35.34 -55.61
N THR A 18 22.32 -35.92 -56.56
CA THR A 18 23.47 -35.29 -57.21
C THR A 18 23.24 -35.21 -58.71
N ASP A 19 23.55 -34.07 -59.33
CA ASP A 19 23.61 -33.93 -60.78
C ASP A 19 25.01 -34.22 -61.30
N ARG A 20 25.11 -34.58 -62.59
CA ARG A 20 26.39 -34.73 -63.28
C ARG A 20 26.76 -33.44 -63.97
N LEU A 21 27.88 -32.85 -63.57
CA LEU A 21 28.46 -31.72 -64.27
C LEU A 21 29.40 -32.23 -65.36
N TYR A 22 29.01 -32.12 -66.63
CA TYR A 22 29.92 -32.46 -67.72
C TYR A 22 30.88 -31.29 -67.99
N ILE A 23 32.14 -31.45 -67.58
CA ILE A 23 33.24 -30.55 -67.94
C ILE A 23 34.11 -31.29 -68.95
N PRO A 24 34.31 -30.77 -70.19
CA PRO A 24 35.20 -31.42 -71.14
C PRO A 24 36.61 -31.56 -70.54
N PHE A 25 37.13 -32.80 -70.51
CA PHE A 25 38.47 -33.19 -70.03
C PHE A 25 38.74 -33.24 -68.51
N VAL A 26 37.73 -33.17 -67.64
CA VAL A 26 37.89 -33.45 -66.19
C VAL A 26 36.74 -34.33 -65.68
N VAL A 27 37.06 -35.16 -64.69
CA VAL A 27 36.31 -36.27 -64.06
C VAL A 27 34.79 -36.09 -63.94
N ASP A 28 34.02 -37.17 -64.15
CA ASP A 28 32.57 -37.30 -63.92
C ASP A 28 32.25 -37.15 -62.42
N GLU A 29 32.16 -35.92 -61.93
CA GLU A 29 31.86 -35.62 -60.52
C GLU A 29 30.36 -35.39 -60.30
N GLN A 30 29.86 -36.03 -59.24
CA GLN A 30 28.51 -35.82 -58.71
C GLN A 30 28.50 -34.53 -57.89
N ILE A 31 27.68 -33.56 -58.30
CA ILE A 31 27.52 -32.27 -57.61
C ILE A 31 26.16 -32.17 -56.93
N SER A 32 26.07 -31.50 -55.80
CA SER A 32 24.77 -31.25 -55.16
C SER A 32 23.89 -30.37 -56.06
N SER A 33 22.62 -30.75 -56.20
CA SER A 33 21.66 -30.01 -57.02
C SER A 33 20.61 -29.33 -56.16
N SER A 34 20.03 -28.24 -56.68
CA SER A 34 18.94 -27.53 -55.98
C SER A 34 17.75 -28.46 -55.71
N ASP A 35 17.45 -29.38 -56.62
CA ASP A 35 16.41 -30.40 -56.43
C ASP A 35 16.80 -31.44 -55.36
N GLY A 36 18.09 -31.77 -55.22
CA GLY A 36 18.57 -32.61 -54.12
C GLY A 36 18.39 -31.98 -52.74
N TYR A 37 18.53 -30.65 -52.62
CA TYR A 37 18.21 -29.95 -51.38
C TYR A 37 16.69 -29.84 -51.14
N ARG A 38 15.87 -29.69 -52.19
CA ARG A 38 14.39 -29.67 -52.08
C ARG A 38 13.84 -30.99 -51.60
N ASP A 39 14.34 -32.07 -52.20
CA ASP A 39 13.95 -33.44 -51.89
C ASP A 39 14.35 -33.79 -50.45
N ASN A 40 15.58 -33.46 -50.03
CA ASN A 40 15.98 -33.57 -48.64
C ASN A 40 15.04 -32.80 -47.69
N ALA A 41 14.80 -31.51 -47.94
CA ALA A 41 13.93 -30.69 -47.11
C ALA A 41 12.51 -31.26 -47.00
N ALA A 42 11.95 -31.78 -48.09
CA ALA A 42 10.62 -32.39 -48.08
C ALA A 42 10.50 -33.61 -47.16
N HIS A 43 11.62 -34.29 -46.88
CA HIS A 43 11.68 -35.41 -45.96
C HIS A 43 12.09 -35.01 -44.55
N THR A 44 13.19 -34.27 -44.39
CA THR A 44 13.75 -33.94 -43.07
C THR A 44 12.89 -32.94 -42.31
N ASN A 45 12.35 -31.91 -42.98
CA ASN A 45 11.45 -30.96 -42.34
C ASN A 45 10.16 -31.66 -41.89
N ALA A 46 9.59 -32.52 -42.74
CA ALA A 46 8.40 -33.32 -42.40
C ALA A 46 8.65 -34.20 -41.17
N ALA A 47 9.76 -34.94 -41.13
CA ALA A 47 10.10 -35.81 -40.01
C ALA A 47 10.24 -35.04 -38.68
N ILE A 48 10.85 -33.85 -38.71
CA ILE A 48 11.00 -33.02 -37.51
C ILE A 48 9.63 -32.47 -37.07
N ILE A 49 8.82 -31.96 -37.99
CA ILE A 49 7.46 -31.47 -37.69
C ILE A 49 6.63 -32.57 -37.04
N ASP A 50 6.63 -33.76 -37.63
CA ASP A 50 5.84 -34.89 -37.16
C ASP A 50 6.33 -35.35 -35.77
N TYR A 51 7.65 -35.37 -35.52
CA TYR A 51 8.22 -35.66 -34.21
C TYR A 51 7.82 -34.65 -33.13
N LEU A 52 7.79 -33.34 -33.45
CA LEU A 52 7.43 -32.27 -32.53
C LEU A 52 5.92 -32.25 -32.22
N ASN A 53 5.11 -32.60 -33.21
CA ASN A 53 3.64 -32.58 -33.11
C ASN A 53 3.04 -33.90 -32.64
N ASP A 54 3.83 -34.97 -32.48
CA ASP A 54 3.33 -36.26 -31.99
C ASP A 54 2.81 -36.12 -30.54
N PRO A 55 1.50 -36.35 -30.30
CA PRO A 55 0.91 -36.24 -28.97
C PRO A 55 1.39 -37.33 -28.00
N LEU A 56 1.94 -38.44 -28.50
CA LEU A 56 2.51 -39.51 -27.70
C LEU A 56 3.98 -39.26 -27.34
N ASN A 57 4.59 -38.23 -27.92
CA ASN A 57 5.97 -37.85 -27.69
C ASN A 57 6.07 -36.57 -26.84
N THR A 58 7.10 -36.52 -25.99
CA THR A 58 7.46 -35.31 -25.21
C THR A 58 8.81 -34.81 -25.72
N ALA A 59 8.78 -34.15 -26.87
CA ALA A 59 9.97 -33.71 -27.60
C ALA A 59 10.71 -32.55 -26.91
N GLY A 60 11.79 -32.84 -26.17
CA GLY A 60 12.58 -31.85 -25.42
C GLY A 60 13.13 -30.65 -26.23
N PRO A 61 13.88 -29.73 -25.60
CA PRO A 61 14.43 -28.56 -26.27
C PRO A 61 15.16 -28.92 -27.57
N THR A 62 14.82 -28.27 -28.66
CA THR A 62 15.32 -28.62 -30.00
C THR A 62 16.75 -28.17 -30.26
N GLY A 63 17.29 -27.27 -29.43
CA GLY A 63 18.50 -26.53 -29.75
C GLY A 63 18.30 -25.67 -31.01
N ILE A 64 19.38 -25.43 -31.75
CA ILE A 64 19.36 -24.72 -33.03
C ILE A 64 19.20 -25.73 -34.16
N ILE A 65 18.13 -25.62 -34.93
CA ILE A 65 17.91 -26.44 -36.14
C ILE A 65 18.40 -25.67 -37.36
N LEU A 66 19.29 -26.29 -38.13
CA LEU A 66 19.83 -25.79 -39.40
C LEU A 66 19.26 -26.64 -40.53
N ALA A 67 18.29 -26.09 -41.26
CA ALA A 67 17.50 -26.79 -42.27
C ALA A 67 17.48 -26.03 -43.61
N ASP A 68 17.16 -26.75 -44.68
CA ASP A 68 17.00 -26.16 -46.02
C ASP A 68 15.55 -25.69 -46.25
N TYR A 69 15.40 -24.69 -47.14
CA TYR A 69 14.10 -24.15 -47.57
C TYR A 69 13.21 -23.60 -46.43
N VAL A 70 13.82 -23.13 -45.34
CA VAL A 70 13.13 -22.45 -44.23
C VAL A 70 12.26 -21.30 -44.74
N GLY A 71 11.03 -21.22 -44.25
CA GLY A 71 10.04 -20.21 -44.66
C GLY A 71 9.32 -20.50 -45.98
N VAL A 72 9.59 -21.64 -46.64
CA VAL A 72 8.98 -22.02 -47.91
C VAL A 72 8.35 -23.41 -47.81
N ASN A 73 7.02 -23.51 -47.93
CA ASN A 73 6.31 -24.80 -47.82
C ASN A 73 6.36 -25.65 -49.10
N ALA A 74 6.54 -25.05 -50.27
CA ALA A 74 6.70 -25.79 -51.51
C ALA A 74 7.64 -25.09 -52.49
N SER A 75 8.46 -25.86 -53.20
CA SER A 75 9.39 -25.35 -54.22
C SER A 75 9.53 -26.37 -55.35
N ASN A 76 9.35 -25.94 -56.61
CA ASN A 76 9.52 -26.78 -57.81
C ASN A 76 8.81 -28.17 -57.74
N GLY A 77 7.60 -28.22 -57.17
CA GLY A 77 6.82 -29.46 -57.01
C GLY A 77 7.16 -30.31 -55.77
N TYR A 78 8.18 -29.93 -54.99
CA TYR A 78 8.53 -30.56 -53.72
C TYR A 78 7.81 -29.86 -52.56
N ASN A 79 7.22 -30.64 -51.65
CA ASN A 79 6.60 -30.14 -50.43
C ASN A 79 7.64 -29.97 -49.33
N THR A 80 8.40 -28.88 -49.37
CA THR A 80 9.52 -28.61 -48.47
C THR A 80 9.10 -28.31 -47.02
N ARG A 81 7.83 -27.96 -46.76
CA ARG A 81 7.26 -27.69 -45.42
C ARG A 81 8.07 -26.72 -44.54
N GLY A 82 8.80 -25.79 -45.15
CA GLY A 82 9.79 -24.97 -44.44
C GLY A 82 9.21 -23.88 -43.54
N GLN A 83 8.00 -23.37 -43.82
CA GLN A 83 7.30 -22.46 -42.89
C GLN A 83 6.65 -23.27 -41.75
N GLU A 84 6.04 -24.42 -42.06
CA GLU A 84 5.48 -25.31 -41.04
C GLU A 84 6.53 -25.77 -40.02
N LEU A 85 7.77 -26.01 -40.46
CA LEU A 85 8.88 -26.33 -39.56
C LEU A 85 9.18 -25.20 -38.58
N VAL A 86 9.20 -23.95 -39.05
CA VAL A 86 9.40 -22.77 -38.19
C VAL A 86 8.30 -22.70 -37.14
N ASP A 87 7.05 -22.84 -37.57
CA ASP A 87 5.89 -22.75 -36.68
C ASP A 87 5.91 -23.86 -35.62
N ALA A 88 6.26 -25.10 -36.00
CA ALA A 88 6.37 -26.24 -35.09
C ALA A 88 7.49 -26.07 -34.05
N VAL A 89 8.65 -25.54 -34.45
CA VAL A 89 9.77 -25.28 -33.52
C VAL A 89 9.40 -24.17 -32.54
N ILE A 90 8.76 -23.10 -33.02
CA ILE A 90 8.25 -22.01 -32.17
C ILE A 90 7.26 -22.59 -31.15
N ALA A 91 6.26 -23.34 -31.60
CA ALA A 91 5.26 -23.95 -30.72
C ALA A 91 5.89 -24.88 -29.66
N ASN A 92 6.89 -25.69 -30.04
CA ASN A 92 7.58 -26.57 -29.11
C ASN A 92 8.36 -25.81 -28.02
N ASN A 93 8.95 -24.66 -28.36
CA ASN A 93 9.64 -23.82 -27.37
C ASN A 93 8.70 -23.35 -26.25
N PHE A 94 7.42 -23.09 -26.56
CA PHE A 94 6.43 -22.66 -25.58
C PHE A 94 5.80 -23.81 -24.78
N ARG A 95 5.92 -25.07 -25.24
CA ARG A 95 5.39 -26.26 -24.55
C ARG A 95 6.03 -26.46 -23.17
N TYR A 96 7.34 -26.23 -23.06
CA TYR A 96 8.13 -26.43 -21.84
C TYR A 96 8.08 -25.29 -20.85
N LEU A 97 7.69 -24.09 -21.28
CA LEU A 97 7.62 -22.94 -20.39
C LEU A 97 6.67 -23.22 -19.23
N LYS A 98 5.51 -23.84 -19.48
CA LYS A 98 4.54 -24.16 -18.43
C LYS A 98 5.13 -25.08 -17.35
N ASP A 99 5.85 -26.12 -17.75
CA ASP A 99 6.45 -27.09 -16.81
C ASP A 99 7.68 -26.50 -16.11
N MET A 100 8.50 -25.71 -16.81
CA MET A 100 9.63 -24.98 -16.22
C MET A 100 9.15 -23.91 -15.22
N TYR A 101 8.10 -23.16 -15.55
CA TYR A 101 7.49 -22.19 -14.62
C TYR A 101 6.94 -22.90 -13.39
N GLN A 102 6.23 -24.03 -13.54
CA GLN A 102 5.74 -24.79 -12.38
C GLN A 102 6.86 -25.31 -11.48
N VAL A 103 7.97 -25.81 -12.04
CA VAL A 103 9.13 -26.27 -11.23
C VAL A 103 9.79 -25.09 -10.51
N VAL A 104 10.02 -23.96 -11.20
CA VAL A 104 10.62 -22.74 -10.60
C VAL A 104 9.71 -22.13 -9.53
N GLU A 105 8.40 -22.15 -9.74
CA GLU A 105 7.40 -21.68 -8.78
C GLU A 105 7.31 -22.59 -7.54
N SER A 106 7.47 -23.91 -7.70
CA SER A 106 7.49 -24.85 -6.56
C SER A 106 8.73 -24.70 -5.66
N ASP A 107 9.83 -24.19 -6.22
CA ASP A 107 11.09 -23.91 -5.51
C ASP A 107 11.12 -22.54 -4.81
N ALA A 108 10.10 -21.70 -5.05
CA ALA A 108 10.04 -20.37 -4.45
C ALA A 108 9.90 -20.49 -2.93
N THR A 109 10.77 -19.79 -2.22
CA THR A 109 10.70 -19.68 -0.76
C THR A 109 10.94 -18.23 -0.38
N TYR A 110 10.68 -17.87 0.88
CA TYR A 110 11.04 -16.54 1.33
C TYR A 110 12.51 -16.15 1.06
N ARG A 111 13.44 -17.10 1.17
CA ARG A 111 14.88 -16.85 0.97
C ARG A 111 15.29 -16.82 -0.51
N LYS A 112 14.44 -17.33 -1.38
CA LYS A 112 14.62 -17.39 -2.83
C LYS A 112 13.29 -16.99 -3.48
N PRO A 113 12.87 -15.72 -3.33
CA PRO A 113 11.64 -15.27 -3.94
C PRO A 113 11.81 -15.21 -5.46
N LEU A 114 10.70 -15.36 -6.18
CA LEU A 114 10.64 -15.26 -7.63
C LEU A 114 10.06 -13.91 -8.04
N ASP A 115 10.76 -13.20 -8.93
CA ASP A 115 10.19 -12.04 -9.60
C ASP A 115 9.18 -12.51 -10.66
N MET A 116 7.93 -12.09 -10.48
CA MET A 116 6.80 -12.38 -11.36
C MET A 116 6.24 -11.10 -11.99
N SER A 117 6.99 -9.99 -11.99
CA SER A 117 6.54 -8.69 -12.53
C SER A 117 6.20 -8.77 -14.03
N ALA A 118 6.78 -9.72 -14.77
CA ALA A 118 6.41 -10.00 -16.15
C ALA A 118 4.96 -10.50 -16.34
N ARG A 119 4.26 -10.87 -15.25
CA ARG A 119 2.83 -11.20 -15.27
C ARG A 119 1.92 -9.97 -15.26
N ILE A 120 2.47 -8.80 -14.92
CA ILE A 120 1.76 -7.52 -14.93
C ILE A 120 1.83 -6.94 -16.35
N ALA A 121 0.69 -6.54 -16.91
CA ALA A 121 0.68 -5.82 -18.18
C ALA A 121 1.10 -4.37 -17.96
N SER A 122 1.99 -3.83 -18.80
CA SER A 122 2.41 -2.41 -18.74
C SER A 122 2.68 -1.90 -17.30
N PRO A 123 3.56 -2.56 -16.50
CA PRO A 123 3.75 -2.24 -15.08
C PRO A 123 4.31 -0.85 -14.84
N SER A 124 5.06 -0.29 -15.80
CA SER A 124 5.71 1.02 -15.71
C SER A 124 5.06 2.08 -16.62
N PHE A 125 3.93 1.77 -17.27
CA PHE A 125 3.20 2.71 -18.15
C PHE A 125 4.03 3.32 -19.31
N ASN A 126 5.21 2.77 -19.60
CA ASN A 126 6.07 3.23 -20.70
C ASN A 126 5.31 3.18 -22.03
N SER A 127 5.63 4.11 -22.93
CA SER A 127 4.99 4.25 -24.25
C SER A 127 3.48 4.57 -24.23
N ASN A 128 2.97 5.21 -23.16
CA ASN A 128 1.55 5.59 -22.99
C ASN A 128 0.58 4.39 -23.04
N LEU A 129 1.05 3.21 -22.64
CA LEU A 129 0.24 2.01 -22.69
C LEU A 129 -0.63 1.91 -21.43
N ARG A 130 -1.94 1.97 -21.62
CA ARG A 130 -2.95 1.58 -20.62
C ARG A 130 -3.29 0.08 -20.69
N GLN A 131 -2.54 -0.66 -21.50
CA GLN A 131 -2.90 -2.03 -21.86
C GLN A 131 -2.92 -2.93 -20.62
N GLY A 132 -4.01 -3.70 -20.49
CA GLY A 132 -4.22 -4.64 -19.39
C GLY A 132 -4.71 -4.03 -18.08
N TRP A 133 -4.79 -2.69 -17.97
CA TRP A 133 -5.38 -2.00 -16.82
C TRP A 133 -6.88 -1.76 -17.02
N GLU A 134 -7.65 -2.02 -15.97
CA GLU A 134 -9.10 -1.90 -15.89
C GLU A 134 -9.52 -0.81 -14.90
N GLY A 135 -10.83 -0.50 -14.89
CA GLY A 135 -11.44 0.48 -13.99
C GLY A 135 -11.45 1.89 -14.56
N ASP A 136 -11.24 2.87 -13.69
CA ASP A 136 -11.30 4.29 -14.05
C ASP A 136 -10.14 4.72 -14.94
N GLN A 137 -10.42 5.65 -15.86
CA GLN A 137 -9.42 6.21 -16.76
C GLN A 137 -8.43 7.11 -16.00
N PHE A 138 -7.14 6.92 -16.27
CA PHE A 138 -6.04 7.68 -15.68
C PHE A 138 -5.28 8.47 -16.76
N GLY A 139 -4.54 9.49 -16.34
CA GLY A 139 -3.63 10.25 -17.20
C GLY A 139 -2.37 9.45 -17.50
N VAL A 140 -1.95 9.43 -18.77
CA VAL A 140 -0.65 8.93 -19.26
C VAL A 140 -0.24 9.81 -20.43
N THR A 141 0.52 10.87 -20.16
CA THR A 141 0.88 11.87 -21.19
C THR A 141 2.37 11.79 -21.51
N ASN A 142 2.71 11.65 -22.79
CA ASN A 142 4.10 11.70 -23.31
C ASN A 142 4.75 13.04 -22.91
N PRO A 143 5.95 13.09 -22.27
CA PRO A 143 7.07 12.17 -22.50
C PRO A 143 7.60 11.35 -21.32
N LYS A 144 6.88 11.20 -20.21
CA LYS A 144 7.44 10.55 -18.99
C LYS A 144 6.45 9.60 -18.30
N GLU A 145 6.48 8.36 -18.80
CA GLU A 145 6.42 7.03 -18.15
C GLU A 145 5.91 6.92 -16.69
N ASN A 146 4.82 7.58 -16.31
CA ASN A 146 4.03 7.24 -15.13
C ASN A 146 2.55 7.49 -15.38
N ALA A 147 1.69 7.13 -14.43
CA ALA A 147 0.25 7.30 -14.50
C ALA A 147 -0.28 8.18 -13.36
N GLU A 148 -1.35 8.93 -13.62
CA GLU A 148 -1.92 9.84 -12.63
C GLU A 148 -3.46 9.82 -12.55
N HIS A 149 -3.96 10.17 -11.37
CA HIS A 149 -5.33 10.60 -11.13
C HIS A 149 -5.31 11.97 -10.46
N LEU A 150 -6.01 12.94 -11.04
CA LEU A 150 -6.08 14.32 -10.57
C LEU A 150 -7.53 14.68 -10.23
N ASP A 151 -7.76 15.11 -9.00
CA ASP A 151 -9.02 15.67 -8.48
C ASP A 151 -10.26 14.80 -8.73
N CYS A 152 -10.09 13.47 -8.65
CA CYS A 152 -11.16 12.51 -8.90
C CYS A 152 -11.11 11.34 -7.93
N ASN A 153 -12.27 10.72 -7.65
CA ASN A 153 -12.26 9.36 -7.10
C ASN A 153 -11.85 8.40 -8.20
N PHE A 154 -11.18 7.31 -7.82
CA PHE A 154 -10.68 6.36 -8.80
C PHE A 154 -10.56 4.95 -8.23
N ASN A 155 -10.65 3.98 -9.13
CA ASN A 155 -10.23 2.60 -8.93
C ASN A 155 -9.62 2.09 -10.24
N THR A 156 -8.31 1.92 -10.28
CA THR A 156 -7.57 1.41 -11.44
C THR A 156 -6.80 0.16 -11.02
N TYR A 157 -6.99 -0.94 -11.75
CA TYR A 157 -6.52 -2.26 -11.30
C TYR A 157 -6.20 -3.22 -12.44
N GLN A 158 -5.54 -4.33 -12.11
CA GLN A 158 -5.45 -5.53 -12.96
C GLN A 158 -5.91 -6.75 -12.18
N THR A 159 -6.49 -7.70 -12.89
CA THR A 159 -6.73 -9.05 -12.40
C THR A 159 -5.84 -10.03 -13.15
N ILE A 160 -4.92 -10.69 -12.45
CA ILE A 160 -4.05 -11.73 -13.01
C ILE A 160 -4.58 -13.09 -12.56
N THR A 161 -4.78 -13.99 -13.54
CA THR A 161 -5.15 -15.39 -13.30
C THR A 161 -4.00 -16.36 -13.57
N GLY A 162 -4.14 -17.59 -13.07
CA GLY A 162 -3.15 -18.65 -13.28
C GLY A 162 -1.84 -18.39 -12.52
N LEU A 163 -1.94 -17.69 -11.38
CA LEU A 163 -0.83 -17.56 -10.43
C LEU A 163 -0.76 -18.82 -9.54
N PRO A 164 0.43 -19.24 -9.11
CA PRO A 164 0.59 -20.13 -7.97
C PRO A 164 -0.19 -19.63 -6.75
N ASN A 165 -0.69 -20.56 -5.94
CA ASN A 165 -1.18 -20.22 -4.63
C ASN A 165 0.00 -19.96 -3.70
N GLY A 166 -0.11 -18.96 -2.83
CA GLY A 166 0.92 -18.63 -1.85
C GLY A 166 1.05 -17.14 -1.60
N VAL A 167 2.21 -16.75 -1.08
CA VAL A 167 2.50 -15.41 -0.61
C VAL A 167 3.11 -14.55 -1.70
N TYR A 168 2.52 -13.38 -1.90
CA TYR A 168 2.96 -12.36 -2.83
C TYR A 168 3.20 -11.03 -2.13
N ALA A 169 4.14 -10.25 -2.66
CA ALA A 169 4.23 -8.82 -2.45
C ALA A 169 3.95 -8.10 -3.77
N VAL A 170 3.01 -7.15 -3.73
CA VAL A 170 2.77 -6.20 -4.82
C VAL A 170 3.45 -4.90 -4.43
N GLY A 171 4.46 -4.50 -5.20
CA GLY A 171 5.14 -3.22 -5.07
C GLY A 171 4.59 -2.20 -6.06
N CYS A 172 4.68 -0.91 -5.71
CA CYS A 172 4.35 0.21 -6.59
C CYS A 172 5.04 1.49 -6.10
N LYS A 173 5.68 2.24 -7.01
CA LYS A 173 6.16 3.59 -6.74
C LYS A 173 5.00 4.55 -6.87
N ALA A 174 4.51 5.09 -5.76
CA ALA A 174 3.33 5.94 -5.76
C ALA A 174 3.31 6.94 -4.61
N PHE A 175 2.79 8.14 -4.87
CA PHE A 175 2.45 9.08 -3.81
C PHE A 175 1.02 9.60 -3.97
N TYR A 176 0.45 10.02 -2.84
CA TYR A 176 -0.85 10.69 -2.80
C TYR A 176 -0.72 12.03 -2.08
N ARG A 177 -1.00 13.11 -2.82
CA ARG A 177 -1.09 14.47 -2.34
C ARG A 177 -2.54 14.80 -2.02
N ALA A 178 -2.90 14.80 -0.74
CA ALA A 178 -4.23 15.19 -0.27
C ALA A 178 -4.38 16.72 -0.29
N GLY A 179 -5.10 17.25 -1.26
CA GLY A 179 -5.27 18.69 -1.45
C GLY A 179 -4.07 19.35 -2.12
N ASN A 180 -3.95 20.66 -1.93
CA ASN A 180 -2.79 21.41 -2.40
C ASN A 180 -1.52 21.10 -1.57
N ALA A 181 -0.36 21.60 -2.01
CA ALA A 181 0.92 21.33 -1.35
C ALA A 181 0.94 21.72 0.14
N GLN A 182 0.35 22.87 0.51
CA GLN A 182 0.36 23.32 1.91
C GLN A 182 -0.57 22.47 2.78
N GLU A 183 -1.77 22.16 2.28
CA GLU A 183 -2.71 21.25 2.95
C GLU A 183 -2.07 19.88 3.16
N SER A 184 -1.55 19.27 2.09
CA SER A 184 -0.90 17.97 2.18
C SER A 184 0.30 17.95 3.14
N ASN A 185 1.09 19.02 3.20
CA ASN A 185 2.16 19.14 4.21
C ASN A 185 1.57 19.23 5.63
N ASN A 186 0.52 20.04 5.86
CA ASN A 186 -0.12 20.14 7.16
C ASN A 186 -0.63 18.76 7.61
N HIS A 187 -1.29 18.00 6.72
CA HIS A 187 -1.76 16.64 7.00
C HIS A 187 -0.61 15.67 7.29
N PHE A 188 0.46 15.71 6.49
CA PHE A 188 1.64 14.88 6.70
C PHE A 188 2.29 15.15 8.07
N ARG A 189 2.44 16.42 8.45
CA ARG A 189 3.05 16.82 9.73
C ARG A 189 2.14 16.54 10.93
N ALA A 190 0.83 16.73 10.76
CA ALA A 190 -0.18 16.38 11.76
C ALA A 190 -0.41 14.86 11.87
N LYS A 191 0.17 14.05 10.96
CA LYS A 191 -0.08 12.60 10.82
C LYS A 191 -1.56 12.27 10.61
N ASP A 192 -2.27 13.18 9.97
CA ASP A 192 -3.71 13.13 9.78
C ASP A 192 -4.13 11.84 9.05
N ARG A 193 -4.90 11.01 9.76
CA ARG A 193 -5.41 9.73 9.24
C ARG A 193 -6.63 9.94 8.35
N ALA A 194 -7.40 10.99 8.57
CA ALA A 194 -8.69 11.23 7.92
C ALA A 194 -8.55 11.59 6.43
N LEU A 195 -7.33 11.82 5.97
CA LEU A 195 -7.01 12.20 4.60
C LEU A 195 -6.02 11.25 3.92
N ARG A 196 -5.89 10.02 4.44
CA ARG A 196 -5.23 8.90 3.76
C ARG A 196 -6.18 8.23 2.75
N ASN A 197 -6.75 9.02 1.84
CA ASN A 197 -7.88 8.58 1.00
C ASN A 197 -7.48 7.60 -0.12
N ALA A 198 -6.23 7.66 -0.61
CA ALA A 198 -5.74 6.75 -1.64
C ALA A 198 -4.96 5.58 -1.05
N CYS A 199 -5.20 4.37 -1.55
CA CYS A 199 -4.52 3.15 -1.15
C CYS A 199 -4.07 2.31 -2.34
N LEU A 200 -2.93 1.65 -2.19
CA LEU A 200 -2.59 0.42 -2.92
C LEU A 200 -3.42 -0.71 -2.30
N TYR A 201 -4.00 -1.58 -3.11
CA TYR A 201 -4.85 -2.66 -2.60
C TYR A 201 -4.60 -3.97 -3.34
N THR A 202 -4.95 -5.07 -2.67
CA THR A 202 -5.01 -6.42 -3.23
C THR A 202 -6.35 -7.05 -2.88
N THR A 203 -6.88 -7.88 -3.77
CA THR A 203 -8.09 -8.67 -3.56
C THR A 203 -7.88 -10.11 -4.02
N VAL A 204 -8.18 -11.06 -3.15
CA VAL A 204 -8.16 -12.50 -3.41
C VAL A 204 -9.50 -13.08 -2.93
N GLY A 205 -10.30 -13.63 -3.85
CA GLY A 205 -11.70 -13.96 -3.56
C GLY A 205 -12.47 -12.74 -3.04
N SER A 206 -13.04 -12.84 -1.84
CA SER A 206 -13.76 -11.74 -1.17
C SER A 206 -12.89 -10.92 -0.22
N GLU A 207 -11.61 -11.23 -0.09
CA GLU A 207 -10.70 -10.62 0.88
C GLU A 207 -9.93 -9.49 0.22
N THR A 208 -10.12 -8.27 0.71
CA THR A 208 -9.37 -7.08 0.26
C THR A 208 -8.48 -6.57 1.38
N LEU A 209 -7.19 -6.38 1.07
CA LEU A 209 -6.23 -5.67 1.91
C LEU A 209 -5.90 -4.33 1.28
N THR A 210 -5.66 -3.32 2.11
CA THR A 210 -5.34 -1.96 1.67
C THR A 210 -4.13 -1.43 2.41
N PHE A 211 -3.26 -0.70 1.70
CA PHE A 211 -2.13 0.01 2.26
C PHE A 211 -2.21 1.48 1.82
N PRO A 212 -2.30 2.46 2.75
CA PRO A 212 -2.32 3.87 2.40
C PRO A 212 -1.11 4.27 1.56
N ILE A 213 -1.34 4.93 0.43
CA ILE A 213 -0.24 5.44 -0.41
C ILE A 213 0.46 6.55 0.36
N VAL A 214 1.80 6.56 0.33
CA VAL A 214 2.60 7.54 1.07
C VAL A 214 2.38 8.98 0.58
N SER A 215 2.52 9.95 1.50
CA SER A 215 2.52 11.37 1.13
C SER A 215 3.79 11.73 0.35
N PRO A 216 3.73 12.64 -0.64
CA PRO A 216 4.94 13.16 -1.30
C PRO A 216 5.89 13.86 -0.32
N PHE A 217 5.37 14.42 0.79
CA PHE A 217 6.21 15.07 1.80
C PHE A 217 7.12 14.12 2.58
N SER A 218 6.87 12.80 2.52
CA SER A 218 7.75 11.77 3.10
C SER A 218 9.14 11.74 2.47
N LYS A 219 9.27 12.24 1.23
CA LYS A 219 10.52 12.34 0.48
C LYS A 219 10.76 13.76 -0.04
N SER A 220 10.16 14.76 0.61
CA SER A 220 10.38 16.17 0.26
C SER A 220 11.84 16.59 0.44
N VAL A 221 12.27 17.55 -0.37
CA VAL A 221 13.64 18.11 -0.33
C VAL A 221 13.59 19.58 0.05
N THR A 222 14.64 20.10 0.69
CA THR A 222 14.68 21.52 1.12
C THR A 222 15.15 22.48 0.02
N LYS A 223 15.52 21.95 -1.15
CA LYS A 223 15.89 22.69 -2.35
C LYS A 223 15.34 21.95 -3.57
N ALA A 224 14.61 22.66 -4.43
CA ALA A 224 14.14 22.15 -5.71
C ALA A 224 15.27 21.50 -6.52
N LYS A 225 14.96 20.43 -7.22
CA LYS A 225 15.88 19.70 -8.11
C LYS A 225 15.99 20.37 -9.48
N GLY A 226 15.05 21.23 -9.84
CA GLY A 226 15.01 21.90 -11.14
C GLY A 226 14.63 20.96 -12.28
N VAL A 227 13.85 19.91 -11.98
CA VAL A 227 13.36 18.92 -12.95
C VAL A 227 11.84 18.94 -12.92
N GLY A 228 11.21 19.13 -14.08
CA GLY A 228 9.77 19.30 -14.17
C GLY A 228 9.27 20.52 -13.37
N LEU A 229 8.00 20.48 -12.99
CA LEU A 229 7.40 21.42 -12.04
C LEU A 229 7.49 20.85 -10.62
N GLU A 230 8.03 21.66 -9.72
CA GLU A 230 8.11 21.36 -8.30
C GLU A 230 7.40 22.48 -7.52
N ILE A 231 6.63 22.09 -6.51
CA ILE A 231 5.93 23.02 -5.62
C ILE A 231 6.45 22.87 -4.20
N SER A 232 6.43 23.97 -3.43
CA SER A 232 6.85 23.95 -2.03
C SER A 232 5.72 24.24 -1.07
N ALA A 233 5.79 23.61 0.11
CA ALA A 233 5.02 24.00 1.28
C ALA A 233 5.96 24.56 2.36
N LYS A 234 5.47 25.52 3.15
CA LYS A 234 6.24 26.13 4.23
C LYS A 234 5.95 25.46 5.57
N GLN A 235 7.01 25.33 6.37
CA GLN A 235 6.93 25.06 7.81
C GLN A 235 7.82 26.07 8.54
N GLY A 236 7.22 27.06 9.18
CA GLY A 236 7.97 28.21 9.70
C GLY A 236 8.74 28.92 8.58
N THR A 237 10.07 29.00 8.71
CA THR A 237 10.96 29.60 7.72
C THR A 237 11.47 28.62 6.66
N ALA A 238 11.28 27.31 6.85
CA ALA A 238 11.74 26.28 5.92
C ALA A 238 10.72 26.03 4.81
N SER A 239 11.21 25.68 3.62
CA SER A 239 10.40 25.25 2.46
C SER A 239 10.73 23.79 2.11
N TYR A 240 9.69 23.01 1.82
CA TYR A 240 9.77 21.60 1.46
C TYR A 240 9.19 21.42 0.06
N PHE A 241 10.03 21.04 -0.88
CA PHE A 241 9.68 20.84 -2.28
C PHE A 241 9.27 19.39 -2.54
N ILE A 242 8.25 19.24 -3.36
CA ILE A 242 7.70 17.98 -3.85
C ILE A 242 7.38 18.12 -5.35
N PRO A 243 7.15 17.01 -6.07
CA PRO A 243 6.63 17.06 -7.44
C PRO A 243 5.32 17.84 -7.56
N ASP A 244 5.15 18.54 -8.68
CA ASP A 244 3.91 19.21 -9.10
C ASP A 244 3.51 18.91 -10.56
N ASP A 245 4.28 18.07 -11.25
CA ASP A 245 3.91 17.45 -12.52
C ASP A 245 4.47 16.02 -12.64
N MET A 246 3.98 15.29 -13.65
CA MET A 246 4.41 13.92 -13.93
C MET A 246 5.92 13.81 -14.22
N VAL A 247 6.58 14.88 -14.70
CA VAL A 247 8.03 14.90 -14.98
C VAL A 247 8.86 14.90 -13.70
N ALA A 248 8.51 15.78 -12.75
CA ALA A 248 9.13 15.78 -11.44
C ALA A 248 8.81 14.48 -10.68
N ALA A 249 7.60 13.94 -10.84
CA ALA A 249 7.20 12.69 -10.20
C ALA A 249 8.07 11.51 -10.65
N GLU A 250 8.27 11.33 -11.97
CA GLU A 250 9.16 10.30 -12.54
C GLU A 250 10.58 10.42 -11.98
N TYR A 251 11.14 11.63 -11.99
CA TYR A 251 12.48 11.88 -11.46
C TYR A 251 12.60 11.52 -9.97
N TYR A 252 11.61 11.90 -9.15
CA TYR A 252 11.66 11.56 -7.72
C TYR A 252 11.52 10.05 -7.51
N MET A 253 10.59 9.39 -8.22
CA MET A 253 10.37 7.95 -8.11
C MET A 253 11.63 7.14 -8.46
N HIS A 254 12.30 7.48 -9.55
CA HIS A 254 13.38 6.66 -10.12
C HIS A 254 14.80 7.18 -9.83
N ALA A 255 15.04 8.48 -9.96
CA ALA A 255 16.37 9.04 -9.74
C ALA A 255 16.67 9.27 -8.25
N LEU A 256 15.66 9.51 -7.42
CA LEU A 256 15.81 9.67 -5.97
C LEU A 256 15.38 8.43 -5.17
N ASP A 257 14.89 7.39 -5.85
CA ASP A 257 14.37 6.16 -5.25
C ASP A 257 13.34 6.46 -4.13
N ALA A 258 12.31 7.20 -4.53
CA ALA A 258 11.26 7.68 -3.64
C ALA A 258 9.96 6.88 -3.82
N TYR A 259 9.11 6.99 -2.79
CA TYR A 259 7.70 6.61 -2.84
C TYR A 259 7.40 5.12 -3.02
N ASP A 260 8.24 4.23 -2.49
CA ASP A 260 7.97 2.79 -2.49
C ASP A 260 6.79 2.43 -1.59
N ASN A 261 5.81 1.74 -2.16
CA ASN A 261 4.69 1.13 -1.46
C ASN A 261 4.73 -0.37 -1.71
N VAL A 262 4.44 -1.17 -0.69
CA VAL A 262 4.38 -2.63 -0.82
C VAL A 262 3.20 -3.13 0.00
N ILE A 263 2.38 -3.96 -0.62
CA ILE A 263 1.25 -4.64 0.02
C ILE A 263 1.35 -6.16 -0.17
N PHE A 264 0.86 -6.87 0.83
CA PHE A 264 0.74 -8.33 0.81
C PHE A 264 -0.38 -8.82 -0.09
N ALA A 265 -0.24 -10.03 -0.61
CA ALA A 265 -1.37 -10.87 -0.98
C ALA A 265 -1.09 -12.33 -0.63
N ALA A 266 -2.15 -13.05 -0.23
CA ALA A 266 -2.12 -14.49 -0.04
C ALA A 266 -3.13 -15.14 -1.00
N VAL A 267 -2.63 -15.57 -2.15
CA VAL A 267 -3.41 -16.15 -3.26
C VAL A 267 -3.77 -17.59 -2.92
N ASN A 268 -5.05 -17.95 -3.04
CA ASN A 268 -5.54 -19.31 -2.78
C ASN A 268 -6.48 -19.87 -3.86
N ASP A 269 -6.80 -19.07 -4.88
CA ASP A 269 -7.69 -19.39 -6.00
C ASP A 269 -7.03 -19.09 -7.37
N SER A 270 -5.69 -19.06 -7.39
CA SER A 270 -4.88 -18.70 -8.56
C SER A 270 -5.18 -17.33 -9.18
N THR A 271 -5.88 -16.45 -8.46
CA THR A 271 -6.31 -15.15 -8.94
C THR A 271 -5.88 -14.06 -7.97
N LEU A 272 -5.33 -12.97 -8.51
CA LEU A 272 -4.98 -11.80 -7.74
C LEU A 272 -5.46 -10.56 -8.48
N THR A 273 -6.29 -9.76 -7.82
CA THR A 273 -6.59 -8.40 -8.25
C THR A 273 -5.76 -7.42 -7.44
N PHE A 274 -5.13 -6.44 -8.06
CA PHE A 274 -4.39 -5.38 -7.37
C PHE A 274 -4.47 -4.08 -8.14
N GLY A 275 -4.29 -2.96 -7.43
CA GLY A 275 -4.38 -1.65 -8.04
C GLY A 275 -4.34 -0.51 -7.04
N VAL A 276 -4.66 0.69 -7.51
CA VAL A 276 -4.80 1.89 -6.69
C VAL A 276 -6.26 2.33 -6.64
N ARG A 277 -6.71 2.73 -5.45
CA ARG A 277 -8.08 3.16 -5.20
C ARG A 277 -8.12 4.40 -4.33
N LYS A 278 -9.08 5.29 -4.59
CA LYS A 278 -9.46 6.40 -3.73
C LYS A 278 -10.98 6.58 -3.70
N ASP A 279 -11.55 6.50 -2.50
CA ASP A 279 -13.01 6.53 -2.28
C ASP A 279 -13.53 7.94 -1.95
N LYS A 280 -12.64 8.88 -1.60
CA LYS A 280 -12.98 10.26 -1.17
C LYS A 280 -12.03 11.29 -1.78
N SER A 281 -12.60 12.28 -2.47
CA SER A 281 -11.84 13.44 -2.94
C SER A 281 -11.57 14.45 -1.82
N ALA A 282 -10.36 14.99 -1.80
CA ALA A 282 -9.95 16.10 -0.95
C ALA A 282 -9.89 17.44 -1.71
N GLY A 283 -10.28 17.49 -3.00
CA GLY A 283 -10.23 18.68 -3.85
C GLY A 283 -8.80 19.04 -4.25
N THR A 284 -8.51 19.14 -5.55
CA THR A 284 -7.13 19.33 -6.09
C THR A 284 -6.12 18.24 -5.69
N ASP A 285 -6.62 17.09 -5.22
CA ASP A 285 -5.77 15.99 -4.81
C ASP A 285 -5.17 15.26 -6.00
N TRP A 286 -4.01 14.65 -5.78
CA TRP A 286 -3.23 14.08 -6.88
C TRP A 286 -2.56 12.79 -6.46
N CYS A 287 -2.82 11.73 -7.20
CA CYS A 287 -2.17 10.44 -7.04
C CYS A 287 -1.36 10.14 -8.28
N VAL A 288 -0.06 9.90 -8.12
CA VAL A 288 0.81 9.43 -9.21
C VAL A 288 1.33 8.06 -8.82
N PHE A 289 1.38 7.16 -9.78
CA PHE A 289 1.81 5.79 -9.58
C PHE A 289 2.56 5.27 -10.81
N ASP A 290 3.52 4.40 -10.55
CA ASP A 290 4.39 3.80 -11.55
C ASP A 290 5.01 2.50 -11.00
N ASP A 291 5.68 1.77 -11.89
CA ASP A 291 6.58 0.65 -11.58
C ASP A 291 5.98 -0.40 -10.65
N PHE A 292 4.87 -1.01 -11.09
CA PHE A 292 4.28 -2.13 -10.38
C PHE A 292 5.17 -3.37 -10.46
N THR A 293 5.39 -4.00 -9.32
CA THR A 293 6.18 -5.24 -9.22
C THR A 293 5.37 -6.34 -8.53
N LEU A 294 5.63 -7.59 -8.90
CA LEU A 294 5.02 -8.76 -8.27
C LEU A 294 6.13 -9.73 -7.86
N THR A 295 6.28 -9.96 -6.56
CA THR A 295 7.25 -10.92 -6.03
C THR A 295 6.53 -12.08 -5.35
N TYR A 296 6.88 -13.31 -5.70
CA TYR A 296 6.32 -14.53 -5.13
C TYR A 296 7.29 -15.20 -4.15
N TYR A 297 6.81 -15.54 -2.95
CA TYR A 297 7.63 -16.09 -1.85
C TYR A 297 7.34 -17.58 -1.55
N GLY A 298 6.49 -18.24 -2.33
CA GLY A 298 6.05 -19.61 -2.08
C GLY A 298 4.81 -19.71 -1.19
N ASP A 299 4.30 -20.93 -0.98
CA ASP A 299 3.13 -21.22 -0.13
C ASP A 299 3.47 -21.72 1.28
N GLN A 300 4.77 -21.85 1.58
CA GLN A 300 5.24 -22.51 2.78
C GLN A 300 4.98 -21.66 4.03
N PRO A 301 4.78 -22.27 5.23
CA PRO A 301 4.58 -21.54 6.48
C PRO A 301 5.64 -20.46 6.77
N THR A 302 6.88 -20.67 6.30
CA THR A 302 7.97 -19.70 6.44
C THR A 302 7.74 -18.40 5.68
N ALA A 303 7.02 -18.44 4.55
CA ALA A 303 6.66 -17.24 3.79
C ALA A 303 5.71 -16.33 4.60
N TYR A 304 4.66 -16.90 5.19
CA TYR A 304 3.71 -16.17 6.04
C TYR A 304 4.38 -15.56 7.29
N LYS A 305 5.20 -16.34 8.01
CA LYS A 305 5.94 -15.86 9.19
C LYS A 305 6.84 -14.68 8.86
N GLN A 306 7.48 -14.76 7.70
CA GLN A 306 8.43 -13.75 7.31
C GLN A 306 7.75 -12.49 6.79
N TRP A 307 6.62 -12.61 6.10
CA TRP A 307 5.83 -11.44 5.75
C TRP A 307 5.44 -10.62 7.00
N LEU A 308 4.97 -11.27 8.06
CA LEU A 308 4.73 -10.61 9.35
C LEU A 308 6.01 -9.97 9.89
N THR A 309 7.17 -10.58 9.68
CA THR A 309 8.47 -10.00 10.08
C THR A 309 8.81 -8.74 9.28
N GLU A 310 8.49 -8.68 7.99
CA GLU A 310 8.64 -7.46 7.17
C GLU A 310 7.72 -6.33 7.65
N MET A 311 6.46 -6.62 7.97
CA MET A 311 5.57 -5.62 8.57
C MET A 311 6.10 -5.09 9.90
N ARG A 312 6.67 -5.97 10.73
CA ARG A 312 7.27 -5.57 12.01
C ARG A 312 8.48 -4.66 11.86
N LYS A 313 9.19 -4.65 10.72
CA LYS A 313 10.28 -3.68 10.49
C LYS A 313 9.78 -2.24 10.50
N LYS A 314 8.49 -2.02 10.21
CA LYS A 314 7.85 -0.71 10.25
C LYS A 314 7.46 -0.31 11.68
N LYS A 315 7.52 -1.22 12.67
CA LYS A 315 7.09 -0.99 14.06
C LYS A 315 7.66 0.31 14.63
N LEU A 316 6.78 1.18 15.12
CA LEU A 316 7.17 2.35 15.92
C LEU A 316 7.30 1.97 17.40
N SER A 317 8.19 2.67 18.10
CA SER A 317 8.40 2.48 19.55
C SER A 317 7.49 3.41 20.34
N TYR A 318 6.73 2.83 21.28
CA TYR A 318 5.90 3.54 22.25
C TYR A 318 6.29 3.13 23.68
N THR A 319 6.08 4.01 24.65
CA THR A 319 6.43 3.77 26.06
C THR A 319 5.24 4.03 26.98
N SER A 320 5.25 3.43 28.17
CA SER A 320 4.17 3.59 29.16
C SER A 320 4.09 4.99 29.77
N VAL A 321 4.98 5.92 29.39
CA VAL A 321 4.93 7.35 29.81
C VAL A 321 4.35 8.26 28.73
N THR A 322 4.16 7.74 27.52
CA THR A 322 3.66 8.49 26.36
C THR A 322 2.24 8.10 25.95
N VAL A 323 1.78 6.92 26.33
CA VAL A 323 0.48 6.34 25.94
C VAL A 323 -0.12 5.56 27.10
N SER A 324 -1.42 5.29 27.03
CA SER A 324 -2.11 4.47 28.02
C SER A 324 -1.69 3.00 27.94
N LYS A 325 -1.58 2.35 29.10
CA LYS A 325 -0.99 1.01 29.24
C LYS A 325 -1.72 -0.07 28.41
N ASN A 326 -3.06 -0.03 28.38
CA ASN A 326 -3.87 -0.98 27.62
C ASN A 326 -3.55 -0.94 26.11
N TYR A 327 -3.41 0.24 25.50
CA TYR A 327 -3.04 0.38 24.09
C TYR A 327 -1.61 -0.10 23.85
N LEU A 328 -0.68 0.19 24.76
CA LEU A 328 0.68 -0.31 24.68
C LEU A 328 0.78 -1.84 24.74
N ASP A 329 0.02 -2.45 25.65
CA ASP A 329 -0.02 -3.91 25.80
C ASP A 329 -0.65 -4.56 24.56
N THR A 330 -1.79 -4.06 24.07
CA THR A 330 -2.44 -4.53 22.83
C THR A 330 -1.51 -4.42 21.62
N TYR A 331 -0.86 -3.27 21.45
CA TYR A 331 0.12 -3.06 20.38
C TYR A 331 1.29 -4.03 20.47
N ASN A 332 1.88 -4.20 21.65
CA ASN A 332 3.00 -5.12 21.80
C ASN A 332 2.58 -6.57 21.55
N ASN A 333 1.42 -7.00 22.03
CA ASN A 333 0.87 -8.33 21.81
C ASN A 333 0.61 -8.62 20.33
N ALA A 334 0.00 -7.68 19.58
CA ALA A 334 -0.26 -7.84 18.15
C ALA A 334 1.04 -8.11 17.36
N PHE A 335 2.13 -7.43 17.72
CA PHE A 335 3.44 -7.62 17.07
C PHE A 335 4.13 -8.94 17.43
N THR A 336 3.64 -9.72 18.41
CA THR A 336 4.13 -11.08 18.70
C THR A 336 3.43 -12.18 17.92
N ALA A 337 2.29 -11.89 17.28
CA ALA A 337 1.47 -12.89 16.59
C ALA A 337 2.23 -13.57 15.46
N THR A 338 2.18 -14.89 15.36
CA THR A 338 2.79 -15.67 14.27
C THR A 338 1.71 -16.19 13.32
N ALA A 339 2.10 -16.61 12.13
CA ALA A 339 1.19 -17.23 11.17
C ALA A 339 1.88 -18.38 10.44
N THR A 340 1.14 -19.46 10.21
CA THR A 340 1.60 -20.64 9.46
C THR A 340 0.81 -20.87 8.18
N ASN A 341 -0.30 -20.15 8.02
CA ASN A 341 -1.18 -20.21 6.86
C ASN A 341 -1.75 -18.81 6.56
N ARG A 342 -2.50 -18.74 5.45
CA ARG A 342 -3.14 -17.53 4.94
C ARG A 342 -4.04 -16.83 5.96
N ASP A 343 -4.97 -17.56 6.58
CA ASP A 343 -6.01 -16.96 7.41
C ASP A 343 -5.43 -16.41 8.71
N GLU A 344 -4.47 -17.13 9.31
CA GLU A 344 -3.68 -16.63 10.43
C GLU A 344 -2.89 -15.37 10.07
N ALA A 345 -2.28 -15.33 8.88
CA ALA A 345 -1.51 -14.18 8.43
C ALA A 345 -2.40 -12.95 8.25
N ILE A 346 -3.52 -13.07 7.54
CA ILE A 346 -4.48 -11.97 7.35
C ILE A 346 -5.03 -11.48 8.68
N ALA A 347 -5.39 -12.38 9.59
CA ALA A 347 -5.88 -12.02 10.92
C ALA A 347 -4.81 -11.26 11.73
N ALA A 348 -3.56 -11.75 11.72
CA ALA A 348 -2.44 -11.09 12.40
C ALA A 348 -2.14 -9.71 11.80
N MET A 349 -2.18 -9.56 10.48
CA MET A 349 -1.99 -8.28 9.80
C MET A 349 -3.06 -7.25 10.20
N ARG A 350 -4.34 -7.63 10.15
CA ARG A 350 -5.44 -6.77 10.60
C ARG A 350 -5.31 -6.37 12.07
N ALA A 351 -4.89 -7.30 12.93
CA ALA A 351 -4.65 -7.02 14.34
C ALA A 351 -3.48 -6.04 14.54
N ILE A 352 -2.39 -6.17 13.76
CA ILE A 352 -1.27 -5.25 13.76
C ILE A 352 -1.70 -3.86 13.31
N ASP A 353 -2.41 -3.75 12.19
CA ASP A 353 -2.85 -2.48 11.62
C ASP A 353 -3.82 -1.76 12.57
N ALA A 354 -4.81 -2.48 13.11
CA ALA A 354 -5.75 -1.92 14.08
C ALA A 354 -5.04 -1.45 15.37
N ALA A 355 -4.16 -2.28 15.94
CA ALA A 355 -3.46 -1.92 17.16
C ALA A 355 -2.51 -0.73 16.95
N TRP A 356 -1.92 -0.61 15.76
CA TRP A 356 -1.10 0.55 15.40
C TRP A 356 -1.94 1.82 15.32
N GLU A 357 -3.05 1.81 14.59
CA GLU A 357 -3.91 3.00 14.45
C GLU A 357 -4.40 3.49 15.81
N GLU A 358 -4.83 2.58 16.68
CA GLU A 358 -5.33 2.89 18.03
C GLU A 358 -4.25 3.48 18.97
N ILE A 359 -3.06 2.88 19.04
CA ILE A 359 -1.98 3.41 19.91
C ILE A 359 -1.44 4.74 19.38
N ALA A 360 -1.42 4.91 18.06
CA ALA A 360 -0.92 6.12 17.45
C ALA A 360 -1.90 7.30 17.68
N LEU A 361 -3.22 7.05 17.60
CA LEU A 361 -4.24 8.02 18.01
C LEU A 361 -4.12 8.34 19.52
N ASN A 362 -3.94 7.33 20.36
CA ASN A 362 -3.76 7.54 21.80
C ASN A 362 -2.56 8.44 22.11
N ALA A 363 -1.43 8.23 21.41
CA ALA A 363 -0.25 9.06 21.55
C ALA A 363 -0.49 10.53 21.13
N GLU A 364 -1.23 10.75 20.03
CA GLU A 364 -1.59 12.08 19.54
C GLU A 364 -2.50 12.81 20.55
N LEU A 365 -3.53 12.14 21.05
CA LEU A 365 -4.45 12.69 22.06
C LEU A 365 -3.74 13.02 23.38
N TRP A 366 -2.85 12.15 23.86
CA TRP A 366 -2.03 12.45 25.05
C TRP A 366 -1.09 13.63 24.82
N ALA A 367 -0.51 13.76 23.63
CA ALA A 367 0.34 14.89 23.29
C ALA A 367 -0.46 16.20 23.31
N GLU A 368 -1.68 16.21 22.76
CA GLU A 368 -2.58 17.36 22.85
C GLU A 368 -2.96 17.66 24.30
N TYR A 369 -3.43 16.67 25.07
CA TYR A 369 -3.85 16.90 26.45
C TYR A 369 -2.73 17.49 27.32
N LYS A 370 -1.50 16.97 27.16
CA LYS A 370 -0.31 17.53 27.83
C LYS A 370 0.04 18.95 27.36
N GLN A 371 -0.21 19.26 26.08
CA GLN A 371 0.02 20.60 25.55
C GLN A 371 -0.99 21.61 26.13
N VAL A 372 -2.28 21.27 26.16
CA VAL A 372 -3.31 22.09 26.82
C VAL A 372 -3.03 22.25 28.31
N GLY A 373 -2.53 21.20 28.97
CA GLY A 373 -2.06 21.27 30.35
C GLY A 373 -0.98 22.32 30.58
N LYS A 374 0.02 22.42 29.69
CA LYS A 374 1.06 23.47 29.78
C LYS A 374 0.48 24.87 29.61
N GLU A 375 -0.49 25.02 28.71
CA GLU A 375 -1.19 26.29 28.51
C GLU A 375 -1.99 26.69 29.77
N ALA A 376 -2.72 25.73 30.37
CA ALA A 376 -3.43 25.93 31.62
C ALA A 376 -2.47 26.31 32.77
N GLU A 377 -1.33 25.63 32.90
CA GLU A 377 -0.30 25.94 33.90
C GLU A 377 0.27 27.36 33.69
N ALA A 378 0.52 27.77 32.45
CA ALA A 378 0.96 29.12 32.13
C ALA A 378 -0.09 30.18 32.53
N MET A 379 -1.39 29.91 32.33
CA MET A 379 -2.46 30.79 32.79
C MET A 379 -2.52 30.89 34.32
N LEU A 380 -2.37 29.76 35.02
CA LEU A 380 -2.33 29.75 36.49
C LEU A 380 -1.17 30.57 37.06
N ASN A 381 -0.04 30.62 36.35
CA ASN A 381 1.16 31.37 36.74
C ASN A 381 1.20 32.81 36.21
N SER A 382 0.19 33.27 35.47
CA SER A 382 0.17 34.60 34.86
C SER A 382 -0.44 35.66 35.78
N ASP A 383 0.17 36.85 35.84
CA ASP A 383 -0.38 38.01 36.57
C ASP A 383 -1.55 38.70 35.84
N LEU A 384 -1.90 38.22 34.63
CA LEU A 384 -3.00 38.78 33.83
C LEU A 384 -4.39 38.43 34.36
N TYR A 385 -4.50 37.40 35.20
CA TYR A 385 -5.78 36.88 35.70
C TYR A 385 -5.87 37.01 37.22
N SER A 386 -7.07 37.29 37.75
CA SER A 386 -7.26 37.36 39.21
C SER A 386 -7.17 35.98 39.88
N GLU A 387 -6.85 35.95 41.17
CA GLU A 387 -6.74 34.71 41.93
C GLU A 387 -8.08 33.98 42.05
N GLU A 388 -9.19 34.72 42.09
CA GLU A 388 -10.54 34.16 42.07
C GLU A 388 -10.82 33.43 40.75
N ALA A 389 -10.48 34.03 39.61
CA ALA A 389 -10.66 33.41 38.29
C ALA A 389 -9.82 32.14 38.15
N LYS A 390 -8.55 32.18 38.61
CA LYS A 390 -7.65 31.02 38.56
C LYS A 390 -8.08 29.86 39.46
N SER A 391 -8.82 30.12 40.55
CA SER A 391 -9.11 29.11 41.57
C SER A 391 -9.81 27.86 41.02
N PHE A 392 -10.72 28.02 40.07
CA PHE A 392 -11.47 26.93 39.44
C PHE A 392 -10.61 26.07 38.52
N LEU A 393 -9.84 26.72 37.64
CA LEU A 393 -8.88 26.03 36.79
C LEU A 393 -7.85 25.28 37.66
N ARG A 394 -7.40 25.89 38.77
CA ARG A 394 -6.47 25.27 39.72
C ARG A 394 -7.05 24.00 40.34
N THR A 395 -8.31 24.04 40.77
CA THR A 395 -8.99 22.86 41.33
C THR A 395 -9.04 21.73 40.32
N TYR A 396 -9.54 21.99 39.10
CA TYR A 396 -9.60 20.96 38.06
C TYR A 396 -8.21 20.44 37.67
N TYR A 397 -7.24 21.34 37.50
CA TYR A 397 -5.87 20.98 37.15
C TYR A 397 -5.25 20.03 38.18
N GLN A 398 -5.44 20.31 39.47
CA GLN A 398 -4.88 19.50 40.56
C GLN A 398 -5.60 18.16 40.73
N SER A 399 -6.93 18.14 40.65
CA SER A 399 -7.72 16.93 40.92
C SER A 399 -7.81 15.98 39.74
N ALA A 400 -7.88 16.52 38.52
CA ALA A 400 -8.07 15.73 37.30
C ALA A 400 -6.80 15.67 36.46
N TYR A 401 -6.29 16.79 35.95
CA TYR A 401 -5.18 16.79 34.99
C TYR A 401 -3.91 16.10 35.53
N LEU A 402 -3.47 16.44 36.74
CA LEU A 402 -2.30 15.81 37.35
C LEU A 402 -2.51 14.30 37.62
N ALA A 403 -3.70 13.90 38.05
CA ALA A 403 -4.02 12.50 38.29
C ALA A 403 -4.08 11.68 36.99
N ASN A 404 -4.70 12.23 35.95
CA ASN A 404 -4.81 11.62 34.62
C ASN A 404 -3.43 11.46 33.99
N THR A 405 -2.58 12.49 34.04
CA THR A 405 -1.23 12.44 33.46
C THR A 405 -0.26 11.57 34.25
N ALA A 406 -0.46 11.40 35.56
CA ALA A 406 0.32 10.47 36.38
C ALA A 406 -0.07 9.00 36.14
N SER A 407 -1.36 8.72 35.92
CA SER A 407 -1.86 7.36 35.73
C SER A 407 -1.80 6.87 34.26
N LEU A 408 -1.92 7.79 33.30
CA LEU A 408 -2.06 7.49 31.87
C LEU A 408 -3.14 6.43 31.60
N ALA A 409 -4.30 6.58 32.24
CA ALA A 409 -5.37 5.59 32.20
C ALA A 409 -6.45 5.88 31.14
N LEU A 410 -6.53 7.12 30.64
CA LEU A 410 -7.60 7.56 29.74
C LEU A 410 -7.57 6.84 28.38
N THR A 411 -8.74 6.52 27.87
CA THR A 411 -8.96 5.92 26.55
C THR A 411 -8.97 6.95 25.42
N ASN A 412 -9.01 6.48 24.16
CA ASN A 412 -9.18 7.34 22.99
C ASN A 412 -10.52 8.08 22.98
N GLU A 413 -11.53 7.59 23.72
CA GLU A 413 -12.84 8.25 23.88
C GLU A 413 -12.81 9.29 25.01
N GLU A 414 -12.15 8.97 26.14
CA GLU A 414 -12.08 9.86 27.31
C GLU A 414 -11.10 11.03 27.15
N LEU A 415 -10.02 10.85 26.38
CA LEU A 415 -9.01 11.91 26.18
C LEU A 415 -9.60 13.17 25.52
N PRO A 416 -10.36 13.09 24.41
CA PRO A 416 -11.04 14.25 23.83
C PRO A 416 -11.96 14.97 24.83
N GLU A 417 -12.70 14.22 25.65
CA GLU A 417 -13.58 14.78 26.68
C GLU A 417 -12.77 15.54 27.75
N ALA A 418 -11.68 14.95 28.22
CA ALA A 418 -10.78 15.58 29.19
C ALA A 418 -10.08 16.83 28.62
N ILE A 419 -9.70 16.81 27.34
CA ILE A 419 -9.16 17.98 26.62
C ILE A 419 -10.21 19.09 26.57
N ALA A 420 -11.43 18.77 26.13
CA ALA A 420 -12.51 19.73 26.00
C ALA A 420 -12.86 20.36 27.36
N GLU A 421 -12.92 19.54 28.42
CA GLU A 421 -13.20 20.03 29.76
C GLU A 421 -12.08 20.94 30.30
N LEU A 422 -10.81 20.58 30.12
CA LEU A 422 -9.71 21.47 30.52
C LEU A 422 -9.76 22.81 29.79
N ARG A 423 -10.07 22.80 28.48
CA ARG A 423 -10.25 24.02 27.69
C ARG A 423 -11.45 24.84 28.16
N GLU A 424 -12.55 24.20 28.56
CA GLU A 424 -13.71 24.88 29.15
C GLU A 424 -13.30 25.66 30.41
N TYR A 425 -12.53 25.05 31.32
CA TYR A 425 -12.01 25.76 32.50
C TYR A 425 -11.05 26.89 32.16
N MET A 426 -10.22 26.74 31.12
CA MET A 426 -9.37 27.83 30.64
C MET A 426 -10.19 28.99 30.06
N ASP A 427 -11.27 28.71 29.33
CA ASP A 427 -12.15 29.75 28.76
C ASP A 427 -12.89 30.55 29.85
N LEU A 428 -13.31 29.88 30.94
CA LEU A 428 -13.87 30.56 32.11
C LEU A 428 -12.90 31.56 32.75
N VAL A 429 -11.59 31.25 32.76
CA VAL A 429 -10.56 32.18 33.23
C VAL A 429 -10.44 33.40 32.30
N ASN A 430 -10.48 33.18 30.99
CA ASN A 430 -10.32 34.24 29.98
C ASN A 430 -11.51 35.22 29.93
N THR A 431 -12.73 34.69 29.98
CA THR A 431 -13.95 35.49 29.75
C THR A 431 -14.34 36.32 30.97
N GLY A 432 -13.88 35.95 32.16
CA GLY A 432 -14.31 36.60 33.39
C GLY A 432 -15.81 36.46 33.67
N GLU A 433 -16.51 35.57 32.95
CA GLU A 433 -17.95 35.30 33.16
C GLU A 433 -18.13 34.48 34.45
N TRP A 434 -18.02 35.18 35.58
CA TRP A 434 -18.17 34.64 36.92
C TRP A 434 -19.40 35.24 37.61
N THR A 435 -20.31 34.38 38.06
CA THR A 435 -21.25 34.72 39.15
C THR A 435 -21.26 33.63 40.22
N GLY A 436 -20.09 33.38 40.83
CA GLY A 436 -19.94 32.66 42.09
C GLY A 436 -20.28 31.15 42.09
N ILE A 437 -19.55 30.41 42.94
CA ILE A 437 -20.09 29.20 43.56
C ILE A 437 -21.12 29.68 44.58
N SER A 438 -22.41 29.50 44.31
CA SER A 438 -23.34 29.41 45.44
C SER A 438 -23.11 28.05 46.09
N SER A 439 -22.34 27.99 47.16
CA SER A 439 -22.62 26.97 48.16
C SER A 439 -24.07 27.22 48.59
N VAL A 440 -24.91 26.19 48.61
CA VAL A 440 -26.21 26.30 49.28
C VAL A 440 -25.86 26.57 50.75
N PRO A 441 -26.14 27.76 51.31
CA PRO A 441 -25.84 28.04 52.71
C PRO A 441 -26.65 27.07 53.56
N SER A 442 -26.02 26.42 54.53
CA SER A 442 -26.70 25.50 55.44
C SER A 442 -27.77 26.16 56.31
N ASP A 443 -27.79 27.50 56.37
CA ASP A 443 -28.42 28.21 57.49
C ASP A 443 -29.55 29.18 57.10
N ASN A 444 -30.07 29.15 55.88
CA ASN A 444 -31.30 29.88 55.57
C ASN A 444 -32.25 29.05 54.69
N ALA A 445 -33.28 28.52 55.36
CA ALA A 445 -34.37 27.76 54.80
C ALA A 445 -35.27 28.61 53.89
N GLN A 446 -34.79 29.02 52.71
CA GLN A 446 -35.59 29.32 51.50
C GLN A 446 -34.78 29.13 50.20
N CYS A 447 -33.76 28.26 50.18
CA CYS A 447 -33.18 27.83 48.91
C CYS A 447 -34.20 26.98 48.15
N SER A 448 -34.70 27.53 47.05
CA SER A 448 -35.47 26.86 46.01
C SER A 448 -34.81 25.52 45.68
N MET A 449 -35.48 24.44 46.08
CA MET A 449 -35.18 23.06 45.71
C MET A 449 -35.07 22.97 44.18
N PHE A 450 -33.90 22.65 43.64
CA PHE A 450 -33.84 22.09 42.29
C PHE A 450 -34.25 20.62 42.39
N ASN A 451 -35.55 20.37 42.27
CA ASN A 451 -36.09 19.04 42.05
C ASN A 451 -35.67 18.60 40.64
N VAL A 452 -34.57 17.85 40.50
CA VAL A 452 -34.34 17.12 39.26
C VAL A 452 -35.23 15.88 39.29
N GLN A 453 -36.35 15.93 38.57
CA GLN A 453 -37.19 14.77 38.33
C GLN A 453 -36.58 13.97 37.18
N TYR A 454 -36.15 12.75 37.45
CA TYR A 454 -35.91 11.76 36.40
C TYR A 454 -37.12 10.85 36.33
N SER A 455 -37.69 10.68 35.13
CA SER A 455 -38.64 9.61 34.87
C SER A 455 -37.90 8.47 34.19
N VAL A 456 -37.80 7.33 34.86
CA VAL A 456 -37.58 6.03 34.21
C VAL A 456 -38.93 5.33 34.26
N ASP A 457 -39.47 4.99 33.09
CA ASP A 457 -40.74 4.24 32.92
C ASP A 457 -41.95 4.83 33.67
N GLY A 458 -42.10 6.15 33.66
CA GLY A 458 -43.32 6.82 34.11
C GLY A 458 -43.61 6.73 35.62
N LYS A 459 -42.69 6.21 36.44
CA LYS A 459 -42.82 6.20 37.91
C LYS A 459 -41.85 7.19 38.56
N LYS A 460 -42.40 8.10 39.37
CA LYS A 460 -41.65 9.03 40.20
C LYS A 460 -40.82 8.26 41.24
N VAL A 461 -39.49 8.40 41.19
CA VAL A 461 -38.59 7.90 42.24
C VAL A 461 -38.11 9.10 43.09
N SER A 462 -37.98 8.86 44.38
CA SER A 462 -37.79 9.82 45.48
C SER A 462 -36.61 10.79 45.34
N THR A 463 -36.78 11.95 45.97
CA THR A 463 -35.79 13.03 46.17
C THR A 463 -34.58 12.56 47.00
N MET A 464 -33.36 12.84 46.54
CA MET A 464 -32.13 12.61 47.31
C MET A 464 -31.45 13.95 47.62
N GLN A 465 -31.23 14.25 48.91
CA GLN A 465 -30.31 15.31 49.33
C GLN A 465 -28.88 14.81 49.18
N GLN A 466 -28.03 15.54 48.46
CA GLN A 466 -26.59 15.30 48.47
C GLN A 466 -25.82 16.63 48.59
N PRO A 467 -24.94 16.77 49.59
CA PRO A 467 -23.96 17.85 49.64
C PRO A 467 -22.95 17.70 48.49
N GLY A 468 -22.50 18.81 47.89
CA GLY A 468 -21.39 18.82 46.91
C GLY A 468 -21.74 19.32 45.50
N LEU A 469 -22.99 19.65 45.21
CA LEU A 469 -23.36 20.14 43.88
C LEU A 469 -22.88 21.58 43.64
N TYR A 470 -22.05 21.81 42.62
CA TYR A 470 -21.64 23.14 42.15
C TYR A 470 -22.33 23.47 40.83
N ILE A 471 -23.04 24.59 40.77
CA ILE A 471 -23.74 25.03 39.55
C ILE A 471 -22.91 26.14 38.90
N ILE A 472 -22.43 25.89 37.69
CA ILE A 472 -21.77 26.88 36.85
C ILE A 472 -22.84 27.60 36.03
N ARG A 473 -22.87 28.94 36.08
CA ARG A 473 -23.79 29.79 35.31
C ARG A 473 -23.01 30.82 34.51
N SER A 474 -23.51 31.19 33.34
CA SER A 474 -23.01 32.34 32.59
C SER A 474 -23.47 33.66 33.20
N SER A 475 -22.85 34.76 32.75
CA SER A 475 -23.16 36.15 33.13
C SER A 475 -24.65 36.52 33.00
N ASN A 476 -25.36 35.93 32.05
CA ASN A 476 -26.80 36.10 31.85
C ASN A 476 -27.70 35.16 32.70
N GLY A 477 -27.11 34.41 33.63
CA GLY A 477 -27.82 33.50 34.55
C GLY A 477 -28.15 32.11 33.99
N THR A 478 -27.76 31.80 32.75
CA THR A 478 -27.99 30.46 32.16
C THR A 478 -27.13 29.42 32.85
N VAL A 479 -27.73 28.32 33.31
CA VAL A 479 -26.97 27.19 33.87
C VAL A 479 -26.18 26.52 32.75
N ARG A 480 -24.85 26.56 32.86
CA ARG A 480 -23.92 25.96 31.91
C ARG A 480 -23.59 24.52 32.29
N LYS A 481 -23.39 24.24 33.59
CA LYS A 481 -23.02 22.91 34.07
C LYS A 481 -23.44 22.71 35.53
N ILE A 482 -23.74 21.48 35.92
CA ILE A 482 -23.93 21.07 37.31
C ILE A 482 -22.85 20.03 37.60
N LEU A 483 -21.85 20.41 38.39
CA LEU A 483 -20.78 19.54 38.85
C LEU A 483 -21.21 18.87 40.16
N ARG A 484 -20.76 17.64 40.37
CA ARG A 484 -21.05 16.83 41.54
C ARG A 484 -19.84 16.72 42.46
#